data_AF-A0A2U3K5W8-F1
#
_entry.id   AF-A0A2U3K5W8-F1
#
_cell.length_a   1.000
_cell.length_b   1.000
_cell.length_c   1.000
_cell.angle_alpha   90.00
_cell.angle_beta   90.00
_cell.angle_gamma   90.00
#
_symmetry.space_group_name_H-M   'P 1'
#
loop_
_entity.id
_entity.type
_entity.pdbx_description
1 polymer ?
#
loop_
_entity_poly.entity_id
_entity_poly.type
_entity_poly.pdbx_seq_one_letter_code
_entity_poly.pdbx_strand_id
1 'polypeptide(L)'
;MIGFPEIVVIVVVGAIGLFSWLAVGAWTDSRRREREAYYRSEVVKKLSEMPGDAALALLREQEHNATRRQREGLRLSGLVTAAVGIGLMIFLRALMPDAPIYLVSLIPLLIGAAFLLHSYVLAPKD
;
A
#
# COMPACT_ATOMS: atom_id res chain seq x y z
N MET A 1 24.78 -8.44 -25.77
CA MET A 1 25.25 -7.27 -24.99
C MET A 1 24.23 -6.18 -25.23
N ILE A 2 23.55 -5.68 -24.19
CA ILE A 2 22.61 -4.56 -24.35
C ILE A 2 23.46 -3.28 -24.48
N GLY A 3 23.29 -2.54 -25.57
CA GLY A 3 23.99 -1.29 -25.84
C GLY A 3 23.44 -0.12 -25.02
N PHE A 4 24.27 0.91 -24.79
CA PHE A 4 23.86 2.17 -24.16
C PHE A 4 22.53 2.76 -24.70
N PRO A 5 22.27 2.82 -26.02
CA PRO A 5 21.00 3.34 -26.52
C PRO A 5 19.78 2.50 -26.12
N GLU A 6 19.94 1.17 -26.00
CA GLU A 6 18.85 0.26 -25.63
C GLU A 6 18.47 0.43 -24.15
N ILE A 7 19.46 0.66 -23.28
CA ILE A 7 19.23 0.97 -21.85
C ILE A 7 18.42 2.25 -21.69
N VAL A 8 18.76 3.30 -22.44
CA VAL A 8 18.04 4.58 -22.39
C VAL A 8 16.58 4.39 -22.82
N VAL A 9 16.33 3.64 -23.89
CA VAL A 9 14.97 3.36 -24.36
C VAL A 9 14.17 2.59 -23.31
N ILE A 10 14.76 1.58 -22.66
CA ILE A 10 14.08 0.80 -21.61
C ILE A 10 13.69 1.69 -20.44
N VAL A 11 14.60 2.57 -19.98
CA VAL A 11 14.32 3.49 -18.87
C VAL A 11 13.23 4.49 -19.24
N VAL A 12 13.27 5.05 -20.44
CA VAL A 12 12.27 6.02 -20.90
C VAL A 12 10.89 5.37 -21.02
N VAL A 13 10.80 4.18 -21.63
CA VAL A 13 9.53 3.45 -21.76
C VAL A 13 8.99 3.06 -20.39
N GLY A 14 9.85 2.58 -19.49
CA GLY A 14 9.48 2.26 -18.11
C GLY A 14 8.96 3.48 -17.34
N ALA A 15 9.64 4.63 -17.48
CA ALA A 15 9.21 5.88 -16.86
C ALA A 15 7.85 6.33 -17.40
N ILE A 16 7.66 6.34 -18.72
CA ILE A 16 6.37 6.71 -19.33
C ILE A 16 5.26 5.78 -18.82
N GLY A 17 5.47 4.47 -18.85
CA GLY A 17 4.49 3.51 -18.36
C GLY A 17 4.12 3.74 -16.89
N LEU A 18 5.12 3.96 -16.04
CA LEU A 18 4.92 4.24 -14.61
C LEU A 18 4.14 5.53 -14.39
N PHE A 19 4.54 6.64 -15.03
CA PHE A 19 3.87 7.92 -14.87
C PHE A 19 2.46 7.94 -15.46
N SER A 20 2.22 7.27 -16.58
CA SER A 20 0.88 7.10 -17.14
C SER A 20 -0.03 6.33 -16.19
N TRP A 21 0.45 5.24 -15.59
CA TRP A 21 -0.30 4.48 -14.60
C TRP A 21 -0.61 5.31 -13.35
N LEU A 22 0.38 6.02 -12.82
CA LEU A 22 0.21 6.91 -11.67
C LEU A 22 -0.80 8.03 -11.95
N ALA A 23 -0.75 8.64 -13.14
CA ALA A 23 -1.67 9.70 -13.53
C ALA A 23 -3.12 9.21 -13.58
N VAL A 24 -3.37 8.03 -14.18
CA VAL A 24 -4.70 7.42 -14.21
C VAL A 24 -5.17 7.05 -12.79
N GLY A 25 -4.28 6.47 -11.98
CA GLY A 25 -4.57 6.17 -10.58
C GLY A 25 -4.97 7.42 -9.78
N ALA A 26 -4.20 8.50 -9.89
CA ALA A 26 -4.49 9.77 -9.22
C ALA A 26 -5.79 10.42 -9.70
N TRP A 27 -6.07 10.38 -11.00
CA TRP A 27 -7.31 10.90 -11.57
C TRP A 27 -8.54 10.13 -11.09
N THR A 28 -8.47 8.79 -11.13
CA THR A 28 -9.57 7.93 -10.65
C THR A 28 -9.85 8.12 -9.16
N ASP A 29 -8.81 8.24 -8.34
CA ASP A 29 -8.98 8.52 -6.90
C ASP A 29 -9.56 9.92 -6.66
N SER A 30 -9.12 10.93 -7.41
CA SER A 30 -9.66 12.29 -7.33
C SER A 30 -11.16 12.32 -7.66
N ARG A 31 -11.59 11.60 -8.71
CA ARG A 31 -13.01 11.44 -9.07
C ARG A 31 -13.80 10.64 -8.03
N ARG A 32 -13.17 9.71 -7.32
CA ARG A 32 -13.80 9.01 -6.19
C ARG A 32 -14.03 9.99 -5.03
N ARG A 33 -13.02 10.78 -4.66
CA ARG A 33 -13.10 11.78 -3.59
C ARG A 33 -14.16 12.84 -3.82
N GLU A 34 -14.31 13.29 -5.06
CA GLU A 34 -15.36 14.26 -5.44
C GLU A 34 -16.77 13.71 -5.15
N ARG A 35 -17.01 12.43 -5.46
CA ARG A 35 -18.27 11.75 -5.14
C ARG A 35 -18.44 11.53 -3.64
N GLU A 36 -17.40 11.07 -2.95
CA GLU A 36 -17.43 10.87 -1.50
C GLU A 36 -17.72 12.17 -0.75
N ALA A 37 -17.17 13.30 -1.19
CA ALA A 37 -17.43 14.61 -0.59
C ALA A 37 -18.89 15.03 -0.71
N TYR A 38 -19.53 14.77 -1.86
CA TYR A 38 -20.96 15.02 -2.05
C TYR A 38 -21.81 14.19 -1.07
N TYR A 39 -21.60 12.87 -1.00
CA TYR A 39 -22.35 11.97 -0.11
C TYR A 39 -22.08 12.21 1.37
N ARG A 40 -20.88 12.69 1.72
CA ARG A 40 -20.51 12.98 3.12
C ARG A 40 -21.45 14.02 3.74
N SER A 41 -21.89 15.02 2.98
CA SER A 41 -22.82 16.04 3.47
C SER A 41 -24.19 15.44 3.83
N GLU A 42 -24.71 14.50 3.02
CA GLU A 42 -25.96 13.81 3.30
C GLU A 42 -25.85 12.88 4.52
N VAL A 43 -24.71 12.18 4.66
CA VAL A 43 -24.46 11.32 5.81
C VAL A 43 -24.40 12.14 7.10
N VAL A 44 -23.72 13.29 7.11
CA VAL A 44 -23.66 14.18 8.28
C VAL A 44 -25.04 14.71 8.65
N LYS A 45 -25.86 15.10 7.66
CA LYS A 45 -27.24 15.53 7.88
C LYS A 45 -28.07 14.41 8.51
N LYS A 46 -28.03 13.20 7.94
CA LYS A 46 -28.74 12.05 8.50
C LYS A 46 -28.26 11.69 9.90
N LEU A 47 -26.96 11.81 10.18
CA LEU A 47 -26.40 11.60 11.51
C LEU A 47 -26.98 12.59 12.54
N SER A 48 -27.16 13.85 12.14
CA SER A 48 -27.72 14.90 13.01
C SER A 48 -29.21 14.73 13.30
N GLU A 49 -29.92 14.01 12.42
CA GLU A 49 -31.35 13.70 12.55
C GLU A 49 -31.59 12.39 13.33
N MET A 50 -30.56 11.57 13.52
CA MET A 50 -30.64 10.32 14.29
C MET A 50 -30.64 10.58 15.81
N PRO A 51 -31.31 9.72 16.59
CA PRO A 51 -31.13 9.69 18.04
C PRO A 51 -29.64 9.50 18.40
N GLY A 52 -29.15 10.22 19.40
CA GLY A 52 -27.73 10.26 19.74
C GLY A 52 -27.08 8.89 19.99
N ASP A 53 -27.83 7.94 20.56
CA ASP A 53 -27.33 6.58 20.81
C ASP A 53 -27.13 5.78 19.50
N ALA A 54 -28.06 5.91 18.55
CA ALA A 54 -27.94 5.29 17.23
C ALA A 54 -26.79 5.90 16.40
N ALA A 55 -26.61 7.23 16.48
CA ALA A 55 -25.50 7.91 15.82
C ALA A 55 -24.14 7.48 16.39
N LEU A 56 -24.01 7.37 17.72
CA LEU A 56 -22.79 6.91 18.38
C LEU A 56 -22.46 5.45 18.06
N ALA A 57 -23.46 4.57 18.04
CA ALA A 57 -23.28 3.16 17.67
C ALA A 57 -22.71 3.02 16.25
N LEU A 58 -23.26 3.77 15.28
CA LEU A 58 -22.79 3.76 13.90
C LEU A 58 -21.35 4.30 13.78
N LEU A 59 -21.02 5.39 14.48
CA LEU A 59 -19.66 5.94 14.48
C LEU A 59 -18.63 4.95 15.03
N ARG A 60 -18.95 4.27 16.13
CA ARG A 60 -18.08 3.22 16.71
C ARG A 60 -17.88 2.05 15.75
N GLU A 61 -18.93 1.63 15.06
CA GLU A 61 -18.83 0.54 14.07
C GLU A 61 -17.96 0.96 12.87
N GLN A 62 -18.09 2.20 12.40
CA GLN A 62 -17.23 2.72 11.34
C GLN A 62 -15.77 2.80 11.76
N GLU A 63 -15.49 3.27 12.98
CA GLU A 63 -14.14 3.33 13.53
C GLU A 63 -13.53 1.93 13.62
N HIS A 64 -14.26 0.96 14.17
CA HIS A 64 -13.83 -0.44 14.26
C HIS A 64 -13.54 -1.03 12.87
N ASN A 65 -14.43 -0.80 11.89
CA ASN A 65 -14.22 -1.24 10.52
C ASN A 65 -13.01 -0.56 9.85
N ALA A 66 -12.76 0.72 10.12
CA ALA A 66 -11.62 1.45 9.59
C ALA A 66 -10.30 0.92 10.16
N THR A 67 -10.23 0.72 11.48
CA THR A 67 -9.06 0.13 12.16
C THR A 67 -8.79 -1.27 11.64
N ARG A 68 -9.83 -2.10 11.44
CA ARG A 68 -9.69 -3.45 10.87
C ARG A 68 -9.11 -3.41 9.46
N ARG A 69 -9.65 -2.59 8.57
CA ARG A 69 -9.15 -2.43 7.19
C ARG A 69 -7.71 -1.94 7.16
N GLN A 70 -7.34 -1.00 8.04
CA GLN A 70 -5.96 -0.52 8.15
C GLN A 70 -5.00 -1.64 8.57
N ARG A 71 -5.38 -2.46 9.54
CA ARG A 71 -4.59 -3.64 9.97
C ARG A 71 -4.43 -4.66 8.85
N GLU A 72 -5.51 -4.96 8.13
CA GLU A 72 -5.48 -5.88 6.99
C GLU A 72 -4.58 -5.34 5.85
N GLY A 73 -4.64 -4.02 5.59
CA GLY A 73 -3.76 -3.36 4.62
C GLY A 73 -2.29 -3.44 4.99
N LEU A 74 -1.94 -3.19 6.26
CA LEU A 74 -0.56 -3.30 6.76
C LEU A 74 -0.03 -4.74 6.71
N ARG A 75 -0.88 -5.74 7.00
CA ARG A 75 -0.52 -7.16 6.89
C ARG A 75 -0.22 -7.55 5.45
N LEU A 76 -1.11 -7.19 4.52
CA LEU A 76 -0.94 -7.52 3.11
C LEU A 76 0.29 -6.82 2.52
N SER A 77 0.48 -5.53 2.80
CA SER A 77 1.65 -4.80 2.31
C SER A 77 2.95 -5.37 2.90
N GLY A 78 2.98 -5.66 4.20
CA GLY A 78 4.13 -6.28 4.86
C GLY A 78 4.48 -7.64 4.27
N LEU A 79 3.48 -8.51 4.03
CA LEU A 79 3.69 -9.83 3.40
C LEU A 79 4.26 -9.69 2.00
N VAL A 80 3.68 -8.83 1.17
CA VAL A 80 4.12 -8.62 -0.21
C VAL A 80 5.55 -8.07 -0.24
N THR A 81 5.85 -7.04 0.55
CA THR A 81 7.20 -6.43 0.57
C THR A 81 8.25 -7.41 1.09
N ALA A 82 7.93 -8.21 2.11
CA ALA A 82 8.83 -9.26 2.61
C ALA A 82 9.08 -10.34 1.55
N ALA A 83 8.03 -10.83 0.88
CA ALA A 83 8.15 -11.82 -0.19
C ALA A 83 9.00 -11.31 -1.36
N VAL A 84 8.83 -10.03 -1.75
CA VAL A 84 9.67 -9.37 -2.76
C VAL A 84 11.13 -9.33 -2.31
N GLY A 85 11.41 -8.99 -1.05
CA GLY A 85 12.76 -9.03 -0.48
C GLY A 85 13.41 -10.42 -0.57
N ILE A 86 12.68 -11.48 -0.20
CA ILE A 86 13.17 -12.87 -0.32
C ILE A 86 13.44 -13.22 -1.79
N GLY A 87 12.49 -12.92 -2.67
CA GLY A 87 12.63 -13.20 -4.11
C GLY A 87 13.85 -12.51 -4.70
N LEU A 88 14.04 -11.22 -4.42
CA LEU A 88 15.22 -10.47 -4.84
C LEU A 88 16.52 -11.05 -4.28
N MET A 89 16.53 -11.47 -3.00
CA MET A 89 17.69 -12.10 -2.38
C MET A 89 18.14 -13.34 -3.16
N ILE A 90 17.18 -14.25 -3.46
CA ILE A 90 17.43 -15.51 -4.17
C ILE A 90 17.90 -15.23 -5.60
N PHE A 91 17.19 -14.37 -6.33
CA PHE A 91 17.52 -14.06 -7.72
C PHE A 91 18.90 -13.40 -7.85
N LEU A 92 19.22 -12.42 -7.00
CA LEU A 92 20.51 -11.74 -7.04
C LEU A 92 21.67 -12.66 -6.64
N ARG A 93 21.46 -13.55 -5.66
CA ARG A 93 22.45 -14.56 -5.26
C ARG A 93 22.74 -15.55 -6.38
N ALA A 94 21.72 -15.90 -7.17
CA ALA A 94 21.86 -16.77 -8.34
C ALA A 94 22.54 -16.06 -9.52
N LEU A 95 22.25 -14.77 -9.72
CA LEU A 95 22.77 -14.00 -10.86
C LEU A 95 24.24 -13.60 -10.70
N MET A 96 24.68 -13.22 -9.50
CA MET A 96 26.06 -12.81 -9.21
C MET A 96 26.57 -13.52 -7.95
N PRO A 97 27.02 -14.78 -8.06
CA PRO A 97 27.36 -15.58 -6.90
C PRO A 97 28.53 -15.05 -6.05
N ASP A 98 29.48 -14.37 -6.68
CA ASP A 98 30.72 -13.93 -6.02
C ASP A 98 30.63 -12.51 -5.46
N ALA A 99 29.50 -11.81 -5.68
CA ALA A 99 29.28 -10.45 -5.21
C ALA A 99 28.12 -10.40 -4.20
N PRO A 100 28.27 -9.70 -3.07
CA PRO A 100 27.24 -9.65 -2.02
C PRO A 100 26.08 -8.69 -2.35
N ILE A 101 25.76 -8.49 -3.63
CA ILE A 101 24.72 -7.55 -4.09
C ILE A 101 23.33 -7.97 -3.58
N TYR A 102 23.12 -9.27 -3.38
CA TYR A 102 21.87 -9.80 -2.81
C TYR A 102 21.52 -9.19 -1.46
N LEU A 103 22.48 -8.67 -0.69
CA LEU A 103 22.23 -8.00 0.60
C LEU A 103 21.36 -6.74 0.48
N VAL A 104 21.29 -6.10 -0.70
CA VAL A 104 20.41 -4.93 -0.91
C VAL A 104 18.93 -5.30 -0.71
N SER A 105 18.57 -6.56 -0.98
CA SER A 105 17.21 -7.07 -0.79
C SER A 105 16.82 -7.24 0.68
N LEU A 106 17.79 -7.16 1.61
CA LEU A 106 17.53 -7.10 3.04
C LEU A 106 16.72 -5.85 3.39
N ILE A 107 16.86 -4.75 2.64
CA ILE A 107 16.10 -3.51 2.86
C ILE A 107 14.59 -3.76 2.71
N PRO A 108 14.06 -4.21 1.55
CA PRO A 108 12.65 -4.52 1.42
C PRO A 108 12.22 -5.66 2.35
N LEU A 109 13.07 -6.66 2.60
CA LEU A 109 12.75 -7.74 3.54
C LEU A 109 12.46 -7.20 4.96
N LEU A 110 13.33 -6.34 5.46
CA LEU A 110 13.20 -5.74 6.79
C LEU A 110 12.05 -4.75 6.87
N ILE A 111 11.78 -3.97 5.81
CA ILE A 111 10.59 -3.10 5.75
C ILE A 111 9.31 -3.94 5.84
N GLY A 112 9.23 -5.01 5.05
CA GLY A 112 8.09 -5.94 5.11
C GLY A 112 7.94 -6.57 6.49
N ALA A 113 9.04 -7.04 7.08
CA ALA A 113 9.06 -7.60 8.44
C ALA A 113 8.62 -6.57 9.49
N ALA A 114 9.02 -5.30 9.37
CA ALA A 114 8.60 -4.23 10.28
C ALA A 114 7.09 -3.97 10.20
N PHE A 115 6.52 -3.93 8.99
CA PHE A 115 5.07 -3.79 8.81
C PHE A 115 4.30 -4.97 9.39
N LEU A 116 4.80 -6.20 9.19
CA LEU A 116 4.22 -7.39 9.78
C LEU A 116 4.30 -7.34 11.31
N LEU A 117 5.47 -7.04 11.86
CA LEU A 117 5.68 -6.94 13.31
C LEU A 117 4.74 -5.91 13.92
N HIS A 118 4.62 -4.73 13.31
CA HIS A 118 3.67 -3.71 13.76
C HIS A 118 2.23 -4.24 13.74
N SER A 119 1.83 -4.92 12.67
CA SER A 119 0.45 -5.43 12.51
C SER A 119 0.07 -6.57 13.46
N TYR A 120 1.07 -7.28 14.03
CA TYR A 120 0.86 -8.42 14.93
C TYR A 120 1.15 -8.11 16.41
N VAL A 121 2.09 -7.20 16.70
CA VAL A 121 2.57 -6.93 18.06
C VAL A 121 2.10 -5.57 18.60
N LEU A 122 2.12 -4.51 17.79
CA LEU A 122 1.82 -3.16 18.25
C LEU A 122 0.35 -2.75 18.05
N ALA A 123 -0.34 -3.37 17.09
CA ALA A 123 -1.78 -3.19 16.97
C ALA A 123 -2.46 -3.94 18.14
N PRO A 124 -3.20 -3.27 19.04
CA PRO A 124 -3.92 -3.94 20.11
C PRO A 124 -4.78 -5.04 19.51
N LYS A 125 -4.67 -6.27 20.04
CA LYS A 125 -5.73 -7.26 19.83
C LYS A 125 -6.88 -6.77 20.67
N ASP A 126 -7.97 -6.42 20.00
CA ASP A 126 -9.21 -6.04 20.67
C ASP A 126 -9.64 -7.14 21.66
#